data_AF-A0A3L7MWI8-F1
#
_entry.id   AF-A0A3L7MWI8-F1
#
_cell.length_a   1.000
_cell.length_b   1.000
_cell.length_c   1.000
_cell.angle_alpha   90.00
_cell.angle_beta   90.00
_cell.angle_gamma   90.00
#
_symmetry.space_group_name_H-M   'P 1'
#
loop_
_entity.id
_entity.type
_entity.pdbx_description
1 polymer ?
#
loop_
_entity_poly.entity_id
_entity_poly.type
_entity_poly.pdbx_seq_one_letter_code
_entity_poly.pdbx_strand_id
1 'polypeptide(L)' 'MLVLSRKKNESIVINNDIIITVVEIRGDKVRLGIIAPKDVPVHRQEIFDAIHGKEETPESKPVDTENSLPKV' A
#
# COMPACT_ATOMS: atom_id res chain seq x y z
N MET A 1 5.56 3.52 -4.57
CA MET A 1 4.68 4.20 -3.59
C MET A 1 4.31 5.59 -4.09
N LEU A 2 3.02 5.97 -4.05
CA LEU A 2 2.53 7.34 -4.36
C LEU A 2 2.14 8.03 -3.04
N VAL A 3 2.57 9.29 -2.85
CA VAL A 3 2.34 10.03 -1.59
C VAL A 3 1.45 11.24 -1.84
N LEU A 4 0.32 11.33 -1.13
CA LEU A 4 -0.63 12.42 -1.20
C LEU A 4 -0.90 12.98 0.19
N SER A 5 -0.78 14.29 0.36
CA SER A 5 -1.13 14.96 1.62
C SER A 5 -2.59 15.38 1.60
N ARG A 6 -3.38 14.96 2.60
CA ARG A 6 -4.80 15.29 2.77
C ARG A 6 -5.06 15.90 4.15
N LYS A 7 -6.00 16.83 4.22
CA LYS A 7 -6.56 17.39 5.46
C LYS A 7 -7.79 16.61 5.92
N LYS A 8 -8.28 16.89 7.13
CA LYS A 8 -9.55 16.35 7.64
C LYS A 8 -10.69 16.64 6.65
N ASN A 9 -11.53 15.64 6.41
CA ASN A 9 -12.63 15.61 5.46
C ASN A 9 -12.24 15.64 3.98
N GLU A 10 -10.94 15.61 3.64
CA GLU A 10 -10.53 15.41 2.24
C GLU A 10 -10.44 13.92 1.90
N SER A 11 -10.61 13.63 0.61
CA SER A 11 -10.68 12.26 0.10
C SER A 11 -9.68 12.02 -1.04
N ILE A 12 -9.35 10.74 -1.21
CA ILE A 12 -8.54 10.20 -2.31
C ILE A 12 -9.41 9.18 -3.02
N VAL A 13 -9.44 9.22 -4.35
CA VAL A 13 -10.19 8.27 -5.17
C VAL A 13 -9.20 7.38 -5.91
N ILE A 14 -9.40 6.06 -5.85
CA ILE A 14 -8.62 5.05 -6.54
C ILE A 14 -9.57 4.29 -7.46
N ASN A 15 -9.18 4.09 -8.73
CA ASN A 15 -9.91 3.27 -9.71
C ASN A 15 -11.42 3.62 -9.90
N ASN A 16 -11.82 4.83 -9.51
CA ASN A 16 -13.18 5.39 -9.57
C ASN A 16 -14.22 4.80 -8.61
N ASP A 17 -13.92 3.70 -7.94
CA ASP A 17 -14.84 2.94 -7.08
C ASP A 17 -14.39 2.86 -5.62
N ILE A 18 -13.12 3.16 -5.34
CA ILE A 18 -12.56 3.17 -3.99
C ILE A 18 -12.33 4.62 -3.54
N ILE A 19 -12.91 5.00 -2.41
CA ILE A 19 -12.77 6.33 -1.82
C ILE A 19 -12.20 6.19 -0.42
N ILE A 20 -11.06 6.82 -0.18
CA ILE A 20 -10.42 6.92 1.13
C ILE A 20 -10.61 8.34 1.63
N THR A 21 -11.28 8.51 2.77
CA THR A 21 -11.58 9.81 3.38
C THR A 21 -10.88 9.93 4.72
N VAL A 22 -10.22 11.06 4.96
CA VAL A 22 -9.63 11.36 6.27
C VAL A 22 -10.74 11.84 7.20
N VAL A 23 -11.24 10.98 8.08
CA VAL A 23 -12.35 11.29 8.99
C VAL A 23 -11.90 12.17 10.15
N GLU A 24 -10.74 11.85 10.73
CA GLU A 24 -10.23 12.55 11.90
C GLU A 24 -8.72 12.42 11.99
N ILE A 25 -8.06 13.47 12.48
CA ILE A 25 -6.62 13.47 12.78
C ILE A 25 -6.50 13.85 14.26
N ARG A 26 -5.90 12.98 15.06
CA ARG A 26 -5.63 13.20 16.49
C ARG A 26 -4.16 12.90 16.77
N GLY A 27 -3.35 13.94 16.87
CA GLY A 27 -1.91 13.80 17.07
C GLY A 27 -1.28 12.99 15.94
N ASP A 28 -0.74 11.83 16.28
CA ASP A 28 -0.13 10.84 15.38
C ASP A 28 -1.14 9.85 14.76
N LYS A 29 -2.36 9.77 15.29
CA LYS A 29 -3.38 8.83 14.83
C LYS A 29 -4.32 9.47 13.83
N VAL A 30 -4.55 8.77 12.73
CA VAL A 30 -5.49 9.16 11.68
C VAL A 30 -6.60 8.12 11.59
N ARG A 31 -7.85 8.59 11.55
CA ARG A 31 -9.01 7.76 11.22
C ARG A 31 -9.31 7.90 9.75
N LEU A 32 -9.27 6.78 9.04
CA LEU A 32 -9.59 6.69 7.62
C LEU A 32 -10.95 6.00 7.47
N GLY A 33 -11.84 6.62 6.70
CA GLY A 33 -13.04 6.00 6.18
C GLY A 33 -12.71 5.45 4.80
N ILE A 34 -13.05 4.19 4.54
CA ILE A 34 -12.81 3.55 3.25
C ILE A 34 -14.17 3.10 2.72
N ILE A 35 -14.50 3.56 1.53
CA ILE A 35 -15.65 3.11 0.75
C ILE A 35 -15.08 2.33 -0.42
N ALA A 36 -15.46 1.07 -0.55
CA ALA A 36 -15.07 0.20 -1.63
C ALA A 36 -16.27 -0.70 -1.99
N PRO A 37 -16.38 -1.17 -3.23
CA PRO A 37 -17.42 -2.11 -3.61
C PRO A 37 -17.19 -3.48 -2.96
N LYS A 38 -18.23 -4.32 -2.91
CA LYS A 38 -18.23 -5.57 -2.10
C LYS A 38 -17.25 -6.64 -2.61
N ASP A 39 -16.91 -6.56 -3.87
CA ASP A 39 -15.94 -7.41 -4.56
C ASP A 39 -14.49 -7.08 -4.18
N VAL A 40 -14.24 -5.89 -3.63
CA VAL A 40 -12.91 -5.46 -3.18
C VAL A 40 -12.82 -5.59 -1.65
N PRO A 41 -12.16 -6.64 -1.12
CA PRO A 41 -12.00 -6.79 0.31
C PRO A 41 -11.02 -5.74 0.87
N VAL A 42 -11.39 -5.13 2.00
CA VAL A 42 -10.57 -4.14 2.71
C VAL A 42 -10.12 -4.75 4.04
N HIS A 43 -8.82 -4.93 4.20
CA HIS A 43 -8.20 -5.47 5.40
C HIS A 43 -7.17 -4.52 5.97
N ARG A 44 -6.89 -4.65 7.27
CA ARG A 44 -5.69 -4.04 7.85
C ARG A 44 -4.48 -4.86 7.43
N GLN A 45 -3.34 -4.21 7.23
CA GLN A 45 -2.13 -4.86 6.73
C GLN A 45 -1.76 -6.09 7.56
N GLU A 46 -1.76 -5.95 8.89
CA GLU A 46 -1.38 -7.03 9.80
C GLU A 46 -2.31 -8.25 9.71
N ILE A 47 -3.59 -8.02 9.39
CA ILE A 47 -4.58 -9.09 9.22
C ILE A 47 -4.43 -9.71 7.84
N PHE A 48 -4.18 -8.90 6.81
CA PHE A 48 -3.94 -9.38 5.46
C PHE A 48 -2.72 -10.32 5.40
N ASP A 49 -1.60 -9.90 5.99
CA ASP A 49 -0.35 -10.66 6.05
C ASP A 49 -0.50 -11.99 6.82
N ALA A 50 -1.30 -11.97 7.90
CA ALA A 50 -1.57 -13.17 8.69
C ALA A 50 -2.43 -14.20 7.92
N ILE A 51 -3.32 -13.75 7.05
CA ILE A 51 -4.23 -14.61 6.29
C ILE A 51 -3.54 -15.17 5.03
N HIS A 52 -2.77 -14.36 4.33
CA HIS A 52 -2.18 -14.76 3.03
C HIS A 52 -0.79 -15.36 3.16
N GLY A 53 -0.22 -15.39 4.37
CA GLY A 53 1.19 -15.69 4.56
C GLY A 53 2.05 -14.59 3.93
N LYS A 54 3.33 -14.53 4.28
CA LYS A 54 4.27 -13.60 3.63
C LYS A 54 4.49 -14.02 2.17
N GLU A 55 3.57 -13.72 1.27
CA GLU A 55 3.85 -13.67 -0.16
C GLU A 55 4.58 -12.36 -0.46
N GLU A 56 5.91 -12.47 -0.43
CA GLU A 56 6.89 -11.74 -1.24
C GLU A 56 6.48 -10.33 -1.70
N THR A 57 6.89 -9.35 -0.90
CA THR A 57 6.99 -7.94 -1.34
C THR A 57 7.88 -7.88 -2.59
N PRO A 58 7.49 -7.21 -3.69
CA PRO A 58 8.31 -7.11 -4.91
C PRO A 58 9.43 -6.06 -4.76
N GLU A 59 10.12 -6.03 -3.63
CA GLU A 59 11.25 -5.14 -3.37
C GLU A 59 12.42 -5.94 -2.80
N SER A 60 13.18 -6.58 -3.69
CA SER A 60 14.67 -6.73 -3.65
C SER A 60 15.14 -7.97 -4.42
N LYS A 61 15.44 -7.81 -5.70
CA LYS A 61 16.61 -8.48 -6.28
C LYS A 61 17.62 -7.39 -6.61
N PRO A 62 18.70 -7.18 -5.83
CA PRO A 62 19.86 -6.52 -6.39
C PRO A 62 20.34 -7.42 -7.52
N VAL A 63 20.31 -6.89 -8.75
CA VAL A 63 20.97 -7.51 -9.89
C VAL A 63 22.46 -7.26 -9.68
N ASP A 64 23.08 -8.08 -8.83
CA ASP A 64 24.52 -8.22 -8.79
C ASP A 64 24.91 -9.02 -10.03
N THR A 65 25.07 -8.34 -11.17
CA THR A 65 25.83 -8.88 -12.31
C THR A 65 27.24 -8.30 -12.23
N GLU A 66 27.98 -8.73 -11.22
CA GLU A 66 29.43 -8.73 -11.32
C GLU A 66 29.89 -10.17 -11.54
N ASN A 67 30.80 -10.32 -12.50
CA ASN A 67 31.60 -11.50 -12.81
C ASN A 67 31.10 -12.42 -13.95
N SER A 68 31.53 -12.11 -15.17
CA SER A 68 32.32 -13.04 -15.99
C SER A 68 32.93 -12.30 -17.18
N LEU A 69 34.13 -11.76 -16.98
CA LEU A 69 35.12 -11.75 -18.06
C LEU A 69 35.67 -13.17 -18.18
N PRO A 70 35.60 -13.81 -19.35
CA PRO A 70 36.63 -14.76 -19.75
C PRO A 70 37.48 -14.11 -20.84
N LYS A 71 38.72 -13.89 -20.43
CA LYS A 71 39.93 -13.67 -21.20
C LYS A 71 40.17 -14.86 -22.15
N VAL A 72 40.23 -14.65 -23.47
CA VAL A 72 41.21 -15.17 -24.47
C VAL A 72 41.01 -14.40 -25.76
#